data_AF-A0A4W3JI05-F1
#
_entry.id   AF-A0A4W3JI05-F1
#
_cell.length_a   1.000
_cell.length_b   1.000
_cell.length_c   1.000
_cell.angle_alpha   90.00
_cell.angle_beta   90.00
_cell.angle_gamma   90.00
#
_symmetry.space_group_name_H-M   'P 1'
#
loop_
_entity.id
_entity.type
_entity.pdbx_description
1 polymer ?
#
loop_
_entity_poly.entity_id
_entity_poly.type
_entity_poly.pdbx_seq_one_letter_code
_entity_poly.pdbx_strand_id
1 'polypeptide(L)'
;HTLPPSILSDSEIFIAEILQNEKLSKKTKDKREVLLEGFRLIKYRYQQEFQFRGESGDSYSGSRYEDSSDDSQSLGHAPSGPSDSASLASDNQDDVQYEDIPLLPVQELPNIMKQGYLEKKRRDHSFFVSEWQKRFCVLSTNTFYYYGTEKDKQQRGAFYISNAYLMQNARKDSKKNCCFELVGSDKRTYQFTAVSHVEAKEWVDYILFVLKGKCVFYLL
;
A
#
# COMPACT_ATOMS: atom_id res chain seq x y z
N HIS A 1 27.70 15.74 0.84
CA HIS A 1 28.04 14.31 0.70
C HIS A 1 27.14 13.71 -0.36
N THR A 2 27.66 13.56 -1.57
CA THR A 2 26.94 13.05 -2.75
C THR A 2 26.62 11.58 -2.52
N LEU A 3 25.35 11.22 -2.56
CA LEU A 3 24.88 9.83 -2.46
C LEU A 3 25.48 9.01 -3.62
N PRO A 4 25.80 7.72 -3.40
CA PRO A 4 26.29 6.89 -4.49
C PRO A 4 25.21 6.80 -5.57
N PRO A 5 25.58 6.94 -6.85
CA PRO A 5 24.64 6.68 -7.94
C PRO A 5 24.12 5.25 -7.83
N SER A 6 22.83 5.08 -8.09
CA SER A 6 22.19 3.76 -8.01
C SER A 6 22.77 2.84 -9.07
N ILE A 7 22.86 1.54 -8.80
CA ILE A 7 23.32 0.55 -9.78
C ILE A 7 22.58 0.67 -11.13
N LEU A 8 21.33 1.12 -11.11
CA LEU A 8 20.53 1.32 -12.31
C LEU A 8 20.95 2.58 -13.08
N SER A 9 21.24 3.68 -12.38
CA SER A 9 21.85 4.87 -12.97
C SER A 9 23.23 4.57 -13.53
N ASP A 10 24.06 3.85 -12.78
CA ASP A 10 25.40 3.48 -13.21
C ASP A 10 25.35 2.59 -14.44
N SER A 11 24.39 1.65 -14.49
CA SER A 11 24.17 0.81 -15.65
C SER A 11 23.73 1.63 -16.87
N GLU A 12 22.82 2.58 -16.69
CA GLU A 12 22.37 3.45 -17.77
C GLU A 12 23.50 4.33 -18.30
N ILE A 13 24.27 4.98 -17.42
CA ILE A 13 25.43 5.81 -17.80
C ILE A 13 26.48 4.96 -18.50
N PHE A 14 26.77 3.76 -18.00
CA PHE A 14 27.70 2.85 -18.64
C PHE A 14 27.26 2.48 -20.06
N ILE A 15 25.98 2.16 -20.24
CA ILE A 15 25.44 1.80 -21.56
C ILE A 15 25.34 3.03 -22.47
N ALA A 16 24.91 4.18 -21.95
CA ALA A 16 24.64 5.39 -22.72
C ALA A 16 25.92 6.12 -23.10
N GLU A 17 26.85 6.33 -22.17
CA GLU A 17 28.00 7.21 -22.35
C GLU A 17 29.29 6.42 -22.56
N ILE A 18 29.55 5.41 -21.73
CA ILE A 18 30.82 4.66 -21.78
C ILE A 18 30.84 3.78 -23.04
N LEU A 19 29.81 2.95 -23.25
CA LEU A 19 29.74 2.07 -24.41
C LEU A 19 29.53 2.80 -25.74
N GLN A 20 29.16 4.09 -25.74
CA GLN A 20 29.03 4.88 -26.97
C GLN A 20 30.37 5.09 -27.67
N ASN A 21 31.43 5.26 -26.89
CA ASN A 21 32.77 5.59 -27.39
C ASN A 21 33.61 4.35 -27.70
N GLU A 22 33.09 3.15 -27.42
CA GLU A 22 33.77 1.88 -27.63
C GLU A 22 33.58 1.29 -29.03
N LYS A 23 34.57 0.53 -29.50
CA LYS A 23 34.47 -0.22 -30.76
C LYS A 23 33.59 -1.47 -30.58
N LEU A 24 32.28 -1.27 -30.72
CA LEU A 24 31.29 -2.34 -30.61
C LEU A 24 30.98 -3.01 -31.96
N SER A 25 30.72 -4.32 -31.93
CA SER A 25 30.14 -5.05 -33.06
C SER A 25 28.74 -4.52 -33.38
N LYS A 26 28.26 -4.68 -34.63
CA LYS A 26 26.90 -4.28 -35.03
C LYS A 26 25.84 -4.88 -34.09
N LYS A 27 25.92 -6.19 -33.84
CA LYS A 27 25.00 -6.92 -32.93
C LYS A 27 25.01 -6.35 -31.50
N THR A 28 26.17 -5.88 -31.02
CA THR A 28 26.29 -5.28 -29.68
C THR A 28 25.69 -3.87 -29.65
N LYS A 29 25.81 -3.09 -30.73
CA LYS A 29 25.15 -1.78 -30.87
C LYS A 29 23.63 -1.91 -30.86
N ASP A 30 23.09 -2.88 -31.59
CA ASP A 30 21.64 -3.15 -31.62
C ASP A 30 21.12 -3.51 -30.22
N LYS A 31 21.85 -4.34 -29.47
CA LYS A 31 21.50 -4.66 -28.08
C LYS A 31 21.60 -3.46 -27.13
N ARG A 32 22.59 -2.59 -27.32
CA ARG A 32 22.75 -1.34 -26.56
C ARG A 32 21.52 -0.44 -26.75
N GLU A 33 21.05 -0.29 -27.99
CA GLU A 33 19.85 0.50 -28.30
C GLU A 33 18.60 -0.06 -27.64
N VAL A 34 18.39 -1.38 -27.72
CA VAL A 34 17.27 -2.06 -27.03
C VAL A 34 17.31 -1.83 -25.51
N LEU A 35 18.51 -1.89 -24.90
CA LEU A 35 18.65 -1.63 -23.46
C LEU A 35 18.31 -0.18 -23.13
N LEU A 36 18.83 0.80 -23.88
CA LEU A 36 18.55 2.23 -23.67
C LEU A 36 17.06 2.55 -23.81
N GLU A 37 16.39 1.96 -24.81
CA GLU A 37 14.93 2.11 -24.95
C GLU A 37 14.19 1.48 -23.76
N GLY A 38 14.69 0.35 -23.24
CA GLY A 38 14.20 -0.25 -22.01
C GLY A 38 14.28 0.70 -20.80
N PHE A 39 15.42 1.37 -20.60
CA PHE A 39 15.57 2.39 -19.54
C PHE A 39 14.60 3.55 -19.73
N ARG A 40 14.46 4.06 -20.96
CA ARG A 40 13.53 5.14 -21.29
C ARG A 40 12.07 4.75 -21.00
N LEU A 41 11.65 3.55 -21.39
CA LEU A 41 10.30 3.05 -21.13
C LEU A 41 10.02 2.86 -19.63
N ILE A 42 10.98 2.32 -18.87
CA ILE A 42 10.87 2.18 -17.41
C ILE A 42 10.70 3.55 -16.76
N LYS A 43 11.54 4.53 -17.13
CA LYS A 43 11.45 5.91 -16.63
C LYS A 43 10.10 6.55 -16.99
N TYR A 44 9.64 6.39 -18.22
CA TYR A 44 8.36 6.95 -18.69
C TYR A 44 7.16 6.36 -17.93
N ARG A 45 7.10 5.04 -17.78
CA ARG A 45 6.03 4.37 -17.02
C ARG A 45 6.02 4.85 -15.56
N TYR A 46 7.21 4.93 -14.96
CA TYR A 46 7.34 5.41 -13.59
C TYR A 46 6.90 6.88 -13.47
N GLN A 47 7.34 7.78 -14.35
CA GLN A 47 6.94 9.19 -14.31
C GLN A 47 5.43 9.40 -14.49
N GLN A 48 4.77 8.67 -15.39
CA GLN A 48 3.32 8.76 -15.56
C GLN A 48 2.54 8.30 -14.34
N GLU A 49 3.03 7.29 -13.61
CA GLU A 49 2.40 6.85 -12.35
C GLU A 49 2.48 7.90 -11.23
N PHE A 50 3.41 8.87 -11.30
CA PHE A 50 3.52 9.95 -10.30
C PHE A 50 2.92 11.28 -10.75
N GLN A 51 2.85 11.57 -12.06
CA GLN A 51 2.22 12.80 -12.56
C GLN A 51 0.71 12.82 -12.33
N PHE A 52 0.04 11.66 -12.32
CA PHE A 52 -1.40 11.57 -12.05
C PHE A 52 -1.81 11.95 -10.61
N ARG A 53 -0.85 12.21 -9.71
CA ARG A 53 -1.09 12.45 -8.28
C ARG A 53 -0.62 13.83 -7.79
N GLY A 54 0.05 14.61 -8.62
CA GLY A 54 0.66 15.88 -8.24
C GLY A 54 -0.16 17.14 -8.53
N GLU A 55 -1.31 17.04 -9.21
CA GLU A 55 -2.03 18.21 -9.74
C GLU A 55 -3.38 18.53 -9.06
N SER A 56 -3.78 17.84 -7.99
CA SER A 56 -4.88 18.32 -7.15
C SER A 56 -4.35 19.28 -6.07
N GLY A 57 -3.88 20.43 -6.53
CA GLY A 57 -3.39 21.52 -5.71
C GLY A 57 -4.49 22.15 -4.85
N ASP A 58 -4.18 22.27 -3.56
CA ASP A 58 -4.32 23.47 -2.73
C ASP A 58 -5.30 24.55 -3.23
N SER A 59 -6.49 24.62 -2.60
CA SER A 59 -7.25 25.85 -2.38
C SER A 59 -8.48 25.57 -1.50
N TYR A 60 -8.38 25.73 -0.17
CA TYR A 60 -9.36 26.57 0.53
C TYR A 60 -8.82 27.08 1.88
N SER A 61 -8.60 28.39 1.87
CA SER A 61 -8.68 29.35 2.95
C SER A 61 -9.25 28.86 4.28
N GLY A 62 -8.55 29.23 5.36
CA GLY A 62 -9.06 29.16 6.72
C GLY A 62 -10.34 29.96 6.93
N SER A 63 -11.08 29.54 7.94
CA SER A 63 -12.02 30.36 8.70
C SER A 63 -12.19 29.71 10.07
N ARG A 64 -12.09 30.56 11.08
CA ARG A 64 -12.02 30.32 12.51
C ARG A 64 -13.30 30.92 13.08
N TYR A 65 -14.18 30.12 13.67
CA TYR A 65 -15.27 30.52 14.61
C TYR A 65 -15.55 29.25 15.46
N GLU A 66 -15.19 29.17 16.74
CA GLU A 66 -15.95 29.67 17.92
C GLU A 66 -17.44 29.32 17.84
N ASP A 67 -17.86 28.29 18.56
CA ASP A 67 -18.47 28.35 19.91
C ASP A 67 -20.00 28.42 19.81
N SER A 68 -20.68 27.34 20.20
CA SER A 68 -22.01 27.42 20.82
C SER A 68 -22.37 26.08 21.45
N SER A 69 -22.29 26.06 22.78
CA SER A 69 -23.14 25.26 23.66
C SER A 69 -24.62 25.56 23.40
N ASP A 70 -25.48 24.53 23.43
CA ASP A 70 -26.59 24.48 24.40
C ASP A 70 -27.33 23.14 24.42
N ASP A 71 -27.58 22.69 25.65
CA ASP A 71 -28.41 21.56 26.05
C ASP A 71 -29.88 21.81 25.75
N SER A 72 -30.62 20.75 25.37
CA SER A 72 -32.04 20.62 25.69
C SER A 72 -32.49 19.16 25.71
N GLN A 73 -32.90 18.74 26.90
CA GLN A 73 -33.46 17.45 27.26
C GLN A 73 -34.83 17.23 26.59
N SER A 74 -35.14 15.98 26.24
CA SER A 74 -36.51 15.46 26.35
C SER A 74 -36.54 13.93 26.39
N LEU A 75 -37.19 13.44 27.44
CA LEU A 75 -37.55 12.05 27.73
C LEU A 75 -38.67 11.57 26.79
N GLY A 76 -38.71 10.27 26.48
CA GLY A 76 -39.92 9.68 25.89
C GLY A 76 -39.80 8.24 25.40
N HIS A 77 -40.08 7.29 26.30
CA HIS A 77 -40.77 6.02 26.07
C HIS A 77 -40.29 4.99 25.03
N ALA A 78 -39.81 3.85 25.55
CA ALA A 78 -39.93 2.53 24.91
C ALA A 78 -41.40 2.07 24.88
N PRO A 79 -41.75 1.14 23.96
CA PRO A 79 -41.88 -0.26 24.41
C PRO A 79 -41.35 -1.31 23.42
N SER A 80 -40.99 -2.46 23.99
CA SER A 80 -40.41 -3.66 23.37
C SER A 80 -41.40 -4.49 22.53
N GLY A 81 -40.90 -5.16 21.48
CA GLY A 81 -41.56 -6.30 20.80
C GLY A 81 -40.65 -6.95 19.73
N PRO A 82 -40.67 -8.28 19.50
CA PRO A 82 -39.49 -9.05 19.10
C PRO A 82 -39.43 -9.50 17.61
N SER A 83 -38.20 -9.84 17.16
CA SER A 83 -37.75 -10.85 16.15
C SER A 83 -38.51 -10.96 14.81
N ASP A 84 -37.90 -11.13 13.62
CA ASP A 84 -36.70 -11.87 13.23
C ASP A 84 -36.26 -11.48 11.81
N SER A 85 -35.02 -11.85 11.48
CA SER A 85 -34.56 -12.23 10.14
C SER A 85 -34.32 -11.12 9.11
N ALA A 86 -33.14 -10.49 9.22
CA ALA A 86 -32.19 -10.38 8.11
C ALA A 86 -30.84 -9.95 8.65
N SER A 87 -30.06 -10.91 9.19
CA SER A 87 -28.63 -10.69 9.43
C SER A 87 -27.90 -10.66 8.10
N LEU A 88 -28.09 -9.57 7.35
CA LEU A 88 -27.07 -9.12 6.42
C LEU A 88 -25.92 -8.67 7.32
N ALA A 89 -24.85 -9.46 7.33
CA ALA A 89 -23.59 -9.07 7.95
C ALA A 89 -23.17 -7.73 7.35
N SER A 90 -23.52 -6.63 8.02
CA SER A 90 -22.93 -5.32 7.78
C SER A 90 -21.49 -5.48 8.21
N ASP A 91 -20.63 -5.75 7.24
CA ASP A 91 -19.19 -5.57 7.32
C ASP A 91 -18.98 -4.07 7.53
N ASN A 92 -19.16 -3.63 8.79
CA ASN A 92 -19.22 -2.22 9.13
C ASN A 92 -17.90 -1.58 8.67
N GLN A 93 -18.06 -0.65 7.73
CA GLN A 93 -17.03 0.13 7.06
C GLN A 93 -16.21 0.93 8.07
N ASP A 94 -15.07 0.36 8.49
CA ASP A 94 -13.99 1.05 9.21
C ASP A 94 -12.65 0.92 8.46
N ASP A 95 -12.71 0.36 7.26
CA ASP A 95 -11.60 0.28 6.33
C ASP A 95 -11.56 1.63 5.60
N VAL A 96 -10.60 2.48 5.98
CA VAL A 96 -10.42 3.80 5.36
C VAL A 96 -10.03 3.57 3.91
N GLN A 97 -10.95 3.95 3.03
CA GLN A 97 -10.68 4.10 1.62
C GLN A 97 -10.16 5.51 1.40
N TYR A 98 -8.94 5.62 0.91
CA TYR A 98 -8.42 6.90 0.45
C TYR A 98 -9.23 7.30 -0.79
N GLU A 99 -9.79 8.51 -0.78
CA GLU A 99 -10.68 8.98 -1.87
C GLU A 99 -9.98 9.02 -3.24
N ASP A 100 -8.66 9.16 -3.23
CA ASP A 100 -7.82 9.21 -4.42
C ASP A 100 -7.28 7.83 -4.87
N ILE A 101 -7.66 6.73 -4.20
CA ILE A 101 -7.37 5.37 -4.65
C ILE A 101 -8.59 4.80 -5.37
N PRO A 102 -8.50 4.50 -6.68
CA PRO A 102 -9.61 3.91 -7.43
C PRO A 102 -9.97 2.53 -6.91
N LEU A 103 -11.26 2.19 -7.01
CA LEU A 103 -11.78 0.86 -6.73
C LEU A 103 -11.45 -0.06 -7.90
N LEU A 104 -10.61 -1.06 -7.65
CA LEU A 104 -10.08 -1.93 -8.69
C LEU A 104 -10.26 -3.41 -8.32
N PRO A 105 -10.69 -4.26 -9.27
CA PRO A 105 -10.55 -5.70 -9.16
C PRO A 105 -9.10 -6.10 -8.99
N VAL A 106 -8.85 -7.22 -8.29
CA VAL A 106 -7.50 -7.77 -8.12
C VAL A 106 -6.78 -7.96 -9.46
N GLN A 107 -7.51 -8.41 -10.50
CA GLN A 107 -6.99 -8.71 -11.82
C GLN A 107 -6.58 -7.47 -12.63
N GLU A 108 -7.06 -6.29 -12.22
CA GLU A 108 -6.82 -5.03 -12.92
C GLU A 108 -5.80 -4.16 -12.19
N LEU A 109 -5.25 -4.62 -11.06
CA LEU A 109 -4.19 -3.90 -10.36
C LEU A 109 -2.91 -3.85 -11.21
N PRO A 110 -2.40 -2.65 -11.55
CA PRO A 110 -1.14 -2.53 -12.27
C PRO A 110 0.03 -2.88 -11.34
N ASN A 111 1.16 -3.28 -11.94
CA ASN A 111 2.46 -3.42 -11.27
C ASN A 111 2.44 -4.18 -9.93
N ILE A 112 1.78 -5.33 -9.89
CA ILE A 112 1.77 -6.21 -8.73
C ILE A 112 3.21 -6.64 -8.41
N MET A 113 3.70 -6.22 -7.25
CA MET A 113 5.06 -6.52 -6.81
C MET A 113 5.09 -7.72 -5.86
N LYS A 114 4.08 -7.87 -5.01
CA LYS A 114 3.87 -9.04 -4.15
C LYS A 114 2.39 -9.20 -3.83
N GLN A 115 1.92 -10.44 -3.73
CA GLN A 115 0.54 -10.74 -3.34
C GLN A 115 0.48 -12.04 -2.53
N GLY A 116 -0.54 -12.17 -1.68
CA GLY A 116 -0.74 -13.37 -0.87
C GLY A 116 -1.80 -13.20 0.20
N TYR A 117 -2.21 -14.32 0.81
CA TYR A 117 -3.15 -14.30 1.93
C TYR A 117 -2.43 -13.95 3.24
N LEU A 118 -2.99 -12.99 3.97
CA LEU A 118 -2.56 -12.59 5.30
C LEU A 118 -3.76 -12.51 6.24
N GLU A 119 -3.53 -12.55 7.54
CA GLU A 119 -4.54 -12.22 8.53
C GLU A 119 -4.35 -10.76 8.95
N LYS A 120 -5.31 -9.88 8.64
CA LYS A 120 -5.30 -8.48 9.05
C LYS A 120 -5.97 -8.34 10.41
N LYS A 121 -5.37 -7.57 11.32
CA LYS A 121 -6.01 -7.20 12.58
C LYS A 121 -7.18 -6.23 12.32
N ARG A 122 -8.30 -6.45 13.01
CA ARG A 122 -9.43 -5.53 13.05
C ARG A 122 -9.06 -4.29 13.86
N ARG A 123 -9.70 -3.18 13.54
CA ARG A 123 -9.56 -1.93 14.28
C ARG A 123 -10.39 -1.96 15.56
N ASP A 124 -11.59 -2.53 15.47
CA ASP A 124 -12.55 -2.59 16.56
C ASP A 124 -12.31 -3.80 17.46
N HIS A 125 -12.47 -3.59 18.77
CA HIS A 125 -12.43 -4.64 19.79
C HIS A 125 -13.77 -5.36 19.92
N SER A 126 -14.43 -5.69 18.82
CA SER A 126 -15.69 -6.45 18.88
C SER A 126 -15.43 -7.84 19.45
N PHE A 127 -16.14 -8.18 20.53
CA PHE A 127 -15.99 -9.45 21.24
C PHE A 127 -16.58 -10.66 20.49
N PHE A 128 -17.42 -10.42 19.48
CA PHE A 128 -18.16 -11.46 18.77
C PHE A 128 -17.53 -11.86 17.43
N VAL A 129 -16.49 -11.15 16.98
CA VAL A 129 -15.84 -11.38 15.70
C VAL A 129 -14.35 -11.59 15.93
N SER A 130 -13.76 -12.54 15.20
CA SER A 130 -12.31 -12.78 15.25
C SER A 130 -11.53 -11.47 15.06
N GLU A 131 -10.62 -11.18 16.00
CA GLU A 131 -9.70 -10.03 15.93
C GLU A 131 -8.87 -10.04 14.64
N TRP A 132 -8.58 -11.23 14.11
CA TRP A 132 -7.76 -11.43 12.92
C TRP A 132 -8.63 -11.96 11.77
N GLN A 133 -8.58 -11.29 10.62
CA GLN A 133 -9.40 -11.62 9.45
C GLN A 133 -8.52 -11.97 8.26
N LYS A 134 -8.77 -13.13 7.64
CA LYS A 134 -8.10 -13.51 6.40
C LYS A 134 -8.45 -12.50 5.29
N ARG A 135 -7.43 -12.00 4.61
CA ARG A 135 -7.52 -11.06 3.49
C ARG A 135 -6.51 -11.44 2.41
N PHE A 136 -6.91 -11.31 1.15
CA PHE A 136 -5.96 -11.37 0.04
C PHE A 136 -5.32 -9.99 -0.10
N CYS A 137 -4.01 -9.90 0.11
CA CYS A 137 -3.28 -8.64 0.14
C CYS A 137 -2.41 -8.50 -1.10
N VAL A 138 -2.35 -7.30 -1.64
CA VAL A 138 -1.58 -6.97 -2.85
C VAL A 138 -0.77 -5.70 -2.61
N LEU A 139 0.53 -5.79 -2.83
CA LEU A 139 1.43 -4.65 -2.93
C LEU A 139 1.57 -4.27 -4.41
N SER A 140 1.05 -3.10 -4.76
CA SER A 140 1.22 -2.49 -6.07
C SER A 140 1.91 -1.14 -5.88
N THR A 141 3.15 -1.04 -6.35
CA THR A 141 4.02 0.11 -6.12
C THR A 141 4.18 0.42 -4.62
N ASN A 142 3.69 1.56 -4.10
CA ASN A 142 3.67 1.85 -2.65
C ASN A 142 2.24 1.79 -2.06
N THR A 143 1.28 1.27 -2.81
CA THR A 143 -0.09 1.12 -2.34
C THR A 143 -0.29 -0.32 -1.89
N PHE A 144 -0.77 -0.48 -0.66
CA PHE A 144 -1.17 -1.77 -0.13
C PHE A 144 -2.68 -1.90 -0.25
N TYR A 145 -3.14 -2.92 -0.97
CA TYR A 145 -4.55 -3.26 -1.10
C TYR A 145 -4.84 -4.52 -0.30
N TYR A 146 -6.05 -4.62 0.25
CA TYR A 146 -6.55 -5.87 0.80
C TYR A 146 -7.99 -6.13 0.42
N TYR A 147 -8.26 -7.38 0.06
CA TYR A 147 -9.52 -7.89 -0.44
C TYR A 147 -10.03 -9.00 0.49
N GLY A 148 -11.31 -9.34 0.41
CA GLY A 148 -11.82 -10.55 1.06
C GLY A 148 -11.19 -11.79 0.41
N THR A 149 -11.20 -11.82 -0.93
CA THR A 149 -10.62 -12.91 -1.73
C THR A 149 -9.87 -12.40 -2.96
N GLU A 150 -9.08 -13.25 -3.60
CA GLU A 150 -8.37 -12.95 -4.85
C GLU A 150 -9.30 -12.71 -6.07
N LYS A 151 -10.61 -12.99 -5.92
CA LYS A 151 -11.62 -12.84 -6.98
C LYS A 151 -12.52 -11.62 -6.78
N ASP A 152 -12.29 -10.85 -5.72
CA ASP A 152 -13.11 -9.70 -5.40
C ASP A 152 -12.89 -8.60 -6.45
N LYS A 153 -13.99 -8.01 -6.90
CA LYS A 153 -14.00 -6.90 -7.87
C LYS A 153 -13.66 -5.54 -7.25
N GLN A 154 -13.58 -5.49 -5.93
CA GLN A 154 -13.37 -4.27 -5.18
C GLN A 154 -12.57 -4.57 -3.90
N GLN A 155 -11.57 -3.75 -3.60
CA GLN A 155 -10.82 -3.84 -2.36
C GLN A 155 -11.72 -3.52 -1.16
N ARG A 156 -11.41 -4.14 -0.01
CA ARG A 156 -11.99 -3.75 1.27
C ARG A 156 -11.36 -2.47 1.79
N GLY A 157 -10.08 -2.29 1.53
CA GLY A 157 -9.39 -1.02 1.71
C GLY A 157 -8.04 -1.00 1.02
N ALA A 158 -7.49 0.20 0.91
CA ALA A 158 -6.18 0.44 0.33
C ALA A 158 -5.55 1.66 0.99
N PHE A 159 -4.21 1.68 1.08
CA PHE A 159 -3.48 2.81 1.67
C PHE A 159 -2.07 2.92 1.11
N TYR A 160 -1.51 4.13 1.15
CA TYR A 160 -0.11 4.36 0.82
C TYR A 160 0.78 4.00 1.99
N ILE A 161 1.78 3.15 1.75
CA ILE A 161 2.73 2.71 2.77
C ILE A 161 3.84 3.76 2.91
N SER A 162 4.13 4.16 4.14
CA SER A 162 5.28 4.99 4.50
C SER A 162 6.39 4.20 5.20
N ASN A 163 6.04 3.14 5.94
CA ASN A 163 7.03 2.27 6.58
C ASN A 163 6.49 0.86 6.87
N ALA A 164 7.38 -0.05 7.22
CA ALA A 164 7.07 -1.42 7.62
C ALA A 164 7.99 -1.91 8.75
N TYR A 165 7.43 -2.65 9.70
CA TYR A 165 8.15 -3.18 10.86
C TYR A 165 7.77 -4.63 11.15
N LEU A 166 8.76 -5.46 11.44
CA LEU A 166 8.52 -6.82 11.94
C LEU A 166 8.11 -6.74 13.42
N MET A 167 7.08 -7.49 13.80
CA MET A 167 6.51 -7.44 15.15
C MET A 167 6.79 -8.75 15.90
N GLN A 168 7.09 -8.62 17.19
CA GLN A 168 7.23 -9.75 18.11
C GLN A 168 6.12 -9.71 19.16
N ASN A 169 5.64 -10.88 19.58
CA ASN A 169 4.59 -11.02 20.60
C ASN A 169 3.30 -10.19 20.33
N ALA A 170 2.94 -9.97 19.06
CA ALA A 170 1.76 -9.18 18.70
C ALA A 170 0.42 -9.92 18.90
N ARG A 171 0.49 -11.23 19.18
CA ARG A 171 -0.64 -12.12 19.44
C ARG A 171 -0.35 -13.00 20.66
N LYS A 172 -1.39 -13.66 21.18
CA LYS A 172 -1.28 -14.61 22.29
C LYS A 172 -1.12 -16.07 21.85
N ASP A 173 -1.30 -16.37 20.56
CA ASP A 173 -1.22 -17.72 20.01
C ASP A 173 0.18 -18.05 19.45
N SER A 174 0.31 -19.22 18.81
CA SER A 174 1.57 -19.67 18.21
C SER A 174 2.07 -18.77 17.07
N LYS A 175 1.22 -17.90 16.50
CA LYS A 175 1.58 -16.97 15.42
C LYS A 175 2.10 -15.62 15.92
N LYS A 176 2.33 -15.48 17.23
CA LYS A 176 2.77 -14.21 17.86
C LYS A 176 4.03 -13.56 17.28
N ASN A 177 4.89 -14.34 16.62
CA ASN A 177 6.12 -13.87 15.96
C ASN A 177 6.03 -13.90 14.43
N CYS A 178 4.87 -14.23 13.86
CA CYS A 178 4.61 -14.20 12.43
C CYS A 178 3.94 -12.87 12.01
N CYS A 179 4.10 -11.83 12.81
CA CYS A 179 3.37 -10.57 12.66
C CYS A 179 4.26 -9.45 12.12
N PHE A 180 3.67 -8.52 11.41
CA PHE A 180 4.31 -7.28 10.99
C PHE A 180 3.30 -6.13 10.99
N GLU A 181 3.80 -4.90 10.99
CA GLU A 181 3.02 -3.68 10.97
C GLU A 181 3.40 -2.83 9.78
N LEU A 182 2.40 -2.30 9.08
CA LEU A 182 2.56 -1.29 8.03
C LEU A 182 2.06 0.04 8.55
N VAL A 183 2.83 1.10 8.30
CA VAL A 183 2.45 2.47 8.62
C VAL A 183 1.98 3.15 7.34
N GLY A 184 0.77 3.67 7.35
CA GLY A 184 0.20 4.48 6.28
C GLY A 184 0.87 5.85 6.19
N SER A 185 0.74 6.54 5.06
CA SER A 185 1.17 7.94 4.92
C SER A 185 0.43 8.88 5.88
N ASP A 186 -0.79 8.53 6.26
CA ASP A 186 -1.64 9.16 7.28
C ASP A 186 -1.20 8.85 8.73
N LYS A 187 -0.07 8.16 8.93
CA LYS A 187 0.42 7.66 10.22
C LYS A 187 -0.46 6.58 10.89
N ARG A 188 -1.52 6.10 10.24
CA ARG A 188 -2.31 4.96 10.72
C ARG A 188 -1.49 3.69 10.61
N THR A 189 -1.62 2.79 11.59
CA THR A 189 -0.94 1.49 11.56
C THR A 189 -1.89 0.36 11.22
N TYR A 190 -1.37 -0.63 10.50
CA TYR A 190 -2.09 -1.81 10.05
C TYR A 190 -1.27 -3.05 10.39
N GLN A 191 -1.83 -3.93 11.20
CA GLN A 191 -1.14 -5.14 11.66
C GLN A 191 -1.59 -6.35 10.86
N PHE A 192 -0.61 -7.15 10.44
CA PHE A 192 -0.82 -8.35 9.65
C PHE A 192 -0.07 -9.53 10.28
N THR A 193 -0.62 -10.73 10.10
CA THR A 193 0.03 -11.99 10.42
C THR A 193 0.18 -12.82 9.15
N ALA A 194 1.40 -13.26 8.88
CA ALA A 194 1.75 -14.19 7.81
C ALA A 194 1.64 -15.66 8.29
N VAL A 195 1.79 -16.64 7.39
CA VAL A 195 1.72 -18.05 7.79
C VAL A 195 2.95 -18.50 8.59
N SER A 196 4.06 -17.77 8.45
CA SER A 196 5.32 -18.04 9.16
C SER A 196 6.09 -16.75 9.46
N HIS A 197 7.04 -16.83 10.40
CA HIS A 197 7.99 -15.74 10.68
C HIS A 197 8.83 -15.38 9.44
N VAL A 198 9.23 -16.38 8.65
CA VAL A 198 10.00 -16.19 7.42
C VAL A 198 9.19 -15.35 6.42
N GLU A 199 7.94 -15.72 6.19
CA GLU A 199 7.07 -14.97 5.27
C GLU A 199 6.81 -13.55 5.77
N ALA A 200 6.60 -13.35 7.07
CA ALA A 200 6.45 -12.01 7.64
C ALA A 200 7.68 -11.13 7.40
N LYS A 201 8.88 -11.70 7.59
CA LYS A 201 10.14 -11.03 7.29
C LYS A 201 10.28 -10.70 5.80
N GLU A 202 9.92 -11.64 4.91
CA GLU A 202 9.94 -11.39 3.46
C GLU A 202 9.01 -10.24 3.05
N TRP A 203 7.80 -10.16 3.61
CA TRP A 203 6.90 -9.03 3.37
C TRP A 203 7.54 -7.70 3.79
N VAL A 204 8.10 -7.62 5.00
CA VAL A 204 8.74 -6.40 5.51
C VAL A 204 9.96 -6.01 4.66
N ASP A 205 10.88 -6.94 4.42
CA ASP A 205 12.10 -6.69 3.66
C ASP A 205 11.79 -6.21 2.24
N TYR A 206 10.82 -6.86 1.59
CA TYR A 206 10.41 -6.51 0.24
C TYR A 206 9.73 -5.13 0.18
N ILE A 207 8.84 -4.82 1.11
CA ILE A 207 8.21 -3.48 1.19
C ILE A 207 9.26 -2.39 1.43
N LEU A 208 10.19 -2.61 2.37
CA LEU A 208 11.27 -1.66 2.63
C LEU A 208 12.18 -1.47 1.41
N PHE A 209 12.46 -2.54 0.66
CA PHE A 209 13.20 -2.45 -0.59
C PHE A 209 12.47 -1.57 -1.61
N VAL A 210 11.17 -1.76 -1.79
CA VAL A 210 10.36 -0.94 -2.70
C VAL A 210 10.37 0.53 -2.28
N LEU A 211 10.15 0.82 -1.00
CA LEU A 211 10.14 2.19 -0.48
C LEU A 211 11.51 2.89 -0.62
N LYS A 212 12.61 2.17 -0.35
CA LYS A 212 13.97 2.70 -0.52
C LYS A 212 14.35 2.88 -1.98
N GLY A 213 13.95 1.93 -2.85
CA GLY A 213 14.14 2.03 -4.30
C GLY A 213 13.57 3.33 -4.84
N LYS A 214 12.36 3.72 -4.42
CA LYS A 214 11.78 5.03 -4.78
C LYS A 214 12.69 6.19 -4.44
N CYS A 215 13.22 6.23 -3.21
CA CYS A 215 14.10 7.31 -2.74
C CYS A 215 15.33 7.47 -3.65
N VAL A 216 15.88 6.35 -4.11
CA VAL A 216 17.02 6.32 -5.02
C VAL A 216 16.66 6.83 -6.43
N PHE A 217 15.46 6.55 -6.93
CA PHE A 217 14.98 7.10 -8.21
C PHE A 217 14.60 8.58 -8.15
N TYR A 218 14.16 9.09 -6.99
CA TYR A 218 13.90 10.53 -6.80
C TYR A 218 15.17 11.38 -6.77
N LEU A 219 16.32 10.76 -6.55
CA LEU A 219 17.62 11.43 -6.48
C LEU A 219 18.42 11.35 -7.78
N LEU A 220 17.83 10.78 -8.84
CA LEU A 220 18.35 10.74 -10.21
C LEU A 220 17.55 11.71 -11.08
#